data_AF-A0A966T6A9-F1
#
_entry.id   AF-A0A966T6A9-F1
#
_cell.length_a   1.000
_cell.length_b   1.000
_cell.length_c   1.000
_cell.angle_alpha   90.00
_cell.angle_beta   90.00
_cell.angle_gamma   90.00
#
_symmetry.space_group_name_H-M   'P 1'
#
loop_
_entity.id
_entity.type
_entity.pdbx_description
1 polymer ?
#
loop_
_entity_poly.entity_id
_entity_poly.type
_entity_poly.pdbx_seq_one_letter_code
_entity_poly.pdbx_strand_id
1 'polypeptide(L)'
;MRALRFPRRRRAVIALCCAVLAWCASTSDTVQAASNIPNELISSNPQPNATVTVVPTQLQLVFRNKLDADDAASLGVLLRCSGTTVSLGSPVVAVDTQTVSAPLASIPPAGQCTVTWVINRDIGSLGTFNFTLLITTQTTLAANLDTTDTTVVGEIISITAAPEPRLGLLLGLLRILEYLFVACVVGGLLYIVIGWPEGFEYDTTQRFLRLSWFAALGSLFLVVAVNSARASGDSFVASLNPFTWFGGLNSAGGIVLLLRFVLVAGTAAVAFAPRRILQPETQVPAILYLLAVAATYGLTRVGQNLPVFTYIIGIFHAWGIVLWL
;
A
#
# COMPACT_ATOMS: atom_id res chain seq x y z
N MET A 1 13.48 52.52 -31.12
CA MET A 1 13.72 51.84 -29.82
C MET A 1 14.38 52.84 -28.88
N ARG A 2 13.67 53.27 -27.82
CA ARG A 2 14.09 54.33 -26.88
C ARG A 2 15.15 53.80 -25.91
N ALA A 3 16.32 54.45 -25.87
CA ALA A 3 17.33 54.21 -24.84
C ALA A 3 16.93 54.91 -23.53
N LEU A 4 16.58 54.13 -22.51
CA LEU A 4 16.34 54.64 -21.15
C LEU A 4 17.68 54.92 -20.46
N ARG A 5 18.03 56.21 -20.31
CA ARG A 5 19.13 56.67 -19.45
C ARG A 5 18.67 56.63 -17.98
N PHE A 6 19.24 55.74 -17.18
CA PHE A 6 19.05 55.74 -15.73
C PHE A 6 20.12 56.60 -15.02
N PRO A 7 19.73 57.37 -13.98
CA PRO A 7 20.57 58.40 -13.38
C PRO A 7 21.70 57.84 -12.50
N ARG A 8 22.88 58.47 -12.65
CA ARG A 8 24.20 58.14 -12.08
C ARG A 8 24.28 58.14 -10.54
N ARG A 9 23.21 58.52 -9.83
CA ARG A 9 23.16 58.63 -8.36
C ARG A 9 22.74 57.36 -7.62
N ARG A 10 22.17 56.34 -8.29
CA ARG A 10 21.79 55.07 -7.63
C ARG A 10 22.91 54.02 -7.55
N ARG A 11 24.06 54.24 -8.19
CA ARG A 11 25.20 53.30 -8.18
C ARG A 11 26.08 53.41 -6.93
N ALA A 12 26.02 54.53 -6.21
CA ALA A 12 26.85 54.76 -5.02
C ALA A 12 26.28 54.13 -3.73
N VAL A 13 24.97 53.91 -3.65
CA VAL A 13 24.31 53.35 -2.45
C VAL A 13 24.34 51.82 -2.44
N ILE A 14 24.41 51.17 -3.60
CA ILE A 14 24.48 49.70 -3.70
C ILE A 14 25.90 49.17 -3.45
N ALA A 15 26.94 49.99 -3.70
CA ALA A 15 28.33 49.58 -3.46
C ALA A 15 28.72 49.55 -1.97
N LEU A 16 28.03 50.31 -1.10
CA LEU A 16 28.32 50.35 0.34
C LEU A 16 27.68 49.17 1.11
N CYS A 17 26.55 48.63 0.63
CA CYS A 17 25.92 47.44 1.23
C CYS A 17 26.64 46.13 0.87
N CYS A 18 27.39 46.07 -0.24
CA CYS A 18 28.17 44.89 -0.60
C CYS A 18 29.52 44.77 0.16
N ALA A 19 30.00 45.84 0.79
CA ALA A 19 31.25 45.83 1.56
C ALA A 19 31.06 45.42 3.04
N VAL A 20 29.84 45.57 3.59
CA VAL A 20 29.52 45.17 4.97
C VAL A 20 29.05 43.71 5.07
N LEU A 21 28.53 43.13 3.98
CA LEU A 21 28.21 41.70 3.90
C LEU A 21 29.43 40.80 3.60
N ALA A 22 30.59 41.38 3.29
CA ALA A 22 31.83 40.64 3.03
C ALA A 22 32.71 40.43 4.28
N TRP A 23 32.27 40.89 5.47
CA TRP A 23 33.06 40.82 6.71
C TRP A 23 32.52 39.82 7.76
N CYS A 24 31.52 38.99 7.42
CA CYS A 24 30.97 37.96 8.33
C CYS A 24 31.03 36.52 7.78
N ALA A 25 31.89 36.24 6.81
CA ALA A 25 32.14 34.88 6.32
C ALA A 25 33.63 34.55 6.37
N SER A 26 34.23 34.66 7.55
CA SER A 26 35.45 33.95 7.89
C SER A 26 35.09 32.88 8.92
N THR A 27 34.30 31.88 8.50
CA THR A 27 34.33 30.58 9.17
C THR A 27 35.60 29.90 8.70
N SER A 28 36.50 29.67 9.63
CA SER A 28 37.69 28.86 9.46
C SER A 28 37.24 27.48 9.01
N ASP A 29 37.40 27.17 7.71
CA ASP A 29 37.47 25.77 7.30
C ASP A 29 38.79 25.25 7.87
N THR A 30 38.72 24.72 9.10
CA THR A 30 39.71 23.75 9.53
C THR A 30 39.55 22.58 8.58
N VAL A 31 40.41 22.52 7.56
CA VAL A 31 40.71 21.28 6.85
C VAL A 31 41.24 20.34 7.92
N GLN A 32 40.34 19.56 8.53
CA GLN A 32 40.69 18.44 9.38
C GLN A 32 41.48 17.51 8.48
N ALA A 33 42.79 17.38 8.74
CA ALA A 33 43.62 16.43 8.03
C ALA A 33 43.01 15.03 8.16
N ALA A 34 43.06 14.27 7.06
CA ALA A 34 42.62 12.88 7.03
C ALA A 34 43.17 12.12 8.25
N SER A 35 42.28 11.43 8.95
CA SER A 35 42.67 10.63 10.12
C SER A 35 43.57 9.49 9.66
N ASN A 36 44.86 9.56 9.98
CA ASN A 36 45.81 8.45 9.77
C ASN A 36 45.57 7.25 10.73
N ILE A 37 44.51 7.30 11.54
CA ILE A 37 44.11 6.22 12.44
C ILE A 37 43.03 5.40 11.73
N PRO A 38 43.19 4.06 11.63
CA PRO A 38 42.17 3.18 11.08
C PRO A 38 40.83 3.43 11.76
N ASN A 39 39.76 3.55 10.97
CA ASN A 39 38.41 3.66 11.48
C ASN A 39 37.84 2.26 11.71
N GLU A 40 37.05 2.12 12.76
CA GLU A 40 36.44 0.86 13.17
C GLU A 40 34.93 1.02 13.31
N LEU A 41 34.19 -0.05 13.03
CA LEU A 41 32.76 -0.10 13.26
C LEU A 41 32.50 -0.23 14.77
N ILE A 42 31.81 0.74 15.37
CA ILE A 42 31.36 0.67 16.78
C ILE A 42 30.03 -0.06 16.89
N SER A 43 29.09 0.23 15.99
CA SER A 43 27.77 -0.39 16.00
C SER A 43 27.15 -0.41 14.61
N SER A 44 26.19 -1.31 14.39
CA SER A 44 25.46 -1.38 13.14
C SER A 44 24.01 -1.81 13.35
N ASN A 45 23.16 -1.43 12.41
CA ASN A 45 21.82 -1.98 12.29
C ASN A 45 21.65 -2.56 10.86
N PRO A 46 21.52 -3.89 10.72
CA PRO A 46 21.50 -4.92 11.76
C PRO A 46 22.80 -5.08 12.55
N GLN A 47 22.69 -5.58 13.79
CA GLN A 47 23.83 -5.84 14.66
C GLN A 47 24.62 -7.09 14.21
N PRO A 48 25.94 -7.16 14.46
CA PRO A 48 26.73 -8.35 14.17
C PRO A 48 26.18 -9.60 14.87
N ASN A 49 26.12 -10.70 14.13
CA ASN A 49 25.56 -12.00 14.54
C ASN A 49 24.08 -11.98 14.92
N ALA A 50 23.36 -10.88 14.66
CA ALA A 50 21.93 -10.82 14.91
C ALA A 50 21.15 -11.72 13.95
N THR A 51 20.02 -12.22 14.44
CA THR A 51 18.99 -12.85 13.61
C THR A 51 17.90 -11.81 13.36
N VAL A 52 17.69 -11.50 12.09
CA VAL A 52 16.73 -10.48 11.65
C VAL A 52 15.61 -11.18 10.90
N THR A 53 14.38 -10.97 11.36
CA THR A 53 13.16 -11.56 10.78
C THR A 53 12.47 -10.64 9.77
N VAL A 54 12.85 -9.36 9.75
CA VAL A 54 12.29 -8.31 8.89
C VAL A 54 13.37 -7.74 8.00
N VAL A 55 13.14 -7.69 6.70
CA VAL A 55 14.10 -7.09 5.76
C VAL A 55 14.33 -5.61 6.14
N PRO A 56 15.57 -5.19 6.46
CA PRO A 56 15.85 -3.79 6.78
C PRO A 56 15.64 -2.92 5.54
N THR A 57 15.13 -1.70 5.71
CA THR A 57 14.99 -0.74 4.59
C THR A 57 16.33 -0.11 4.21
N GLN A 58 17.27 -0.07 5.15
CA GLN A 58 18.63 0.44 4.99
C GLN A 58 19.59 -0.25 5.96
N LEU A 59 20.86 -0.29 5.61
CA LEU A 59 21.94 -0.61 6.54
C LEU A 59 22.41 0.67 7.21
N GLN A 60 22.58 0.65 8.52
CA GLN A 60 23.17 1.75 9.28
C GLN A 60 24.46 1.28 9.93
N LEU A 61 25.55 2.02 9.72
CA LEU A 61 26.87 1.75 10.28
C LEU A 61 27.33 2.98 11.05
N VAL A 62 27.81 2.80 12.28
CA VAL A 62 28.34 3.88 13.11
C VAL A 62 29.81 3.61 13.37
N PHE A 63 30.65 4.54 12.95
CA PHE A 63 32.10 4.43 13.02
C PHE A 63 32.68 5.16 14.24
N ARG A 64 33.87 4.74 14.66
CA ARG A 64 34.57 5.31 15.81
C ARG A 64 35.01 6.74 15.57
N ASN A 65 35.62 6.97 14.42
CA ASN A 65 36.15 8.28 14.04
C ASN A 65 35.19 8.95 13.05
N LYS A 66 35.22 10.29 13.05
CA LYS A 66 34.49 11.08 12.06
C LYS A 66 35.07 10.84 10.66
N LEU A 67 34.19 10.78 9.68
CA LEU A 67 34.44 10.68 8.26
C LEU A 67 34.58 12.09 7.70
N ASP A 68 35.70 12.38 7.04
CA ASP A 68 35.86 13.61 6.28
C ASP A 68 35.24 13.48 4.86
N ALA A 69 35.43 14.52 4.03
CA ALA A 69 34.87 14.54 2.68
C ALA A 69 35.51 13.48 1.75
N ASP A 70 36.78 13.17 1.95
CA ASP A 70 37.52 12.21 1.12
C ASP A 70 37.15 10.77 1.51
N ASP A 71 37.00 10.51 2.81
CA ASP A 71 36.44 9.28 3.36
C ASP A 71 35.00 9.04 2.87
N ALA A 72 34.16 10.08 2.87
CA ALA A 72 32.78 10.00 2.38
C ALA A 72 32.71 9.68 0.87
N ALA A 73 33.65 10.20 0.08
CA ALA A 73 33.73 9.95 -1.36
C ALA A 73 34.27 8.55 -1.71
N SER A 74 35.13 7.98 -0.86
CA SER A 74 35.76 6.67 -1.06
C SER A 74 35.02 5.50 -0.40
N LEU A 75 34.00 5.81 0.40
CA LEU A 75 33.18 4.85 1.12
C LEU A 75 32.42 3.87 0.21
N GLY A 76 32.71 2.58 0.37
CA GLY A 76 32.00 1.48 -0.26
C GLY A 76 31.33 0.58 0.77
N VAL A 77 30.05 0.28 0.56
CA VAL A 77 29.30 -0.72 1.33
C VAL A 77 28.77 -1.79 0.37
N LEU A 78 29.04 -3.06 0.68
CA LEU A 78 28.59 -4.21 -0.07
C LEU A 78 27.80 -5.15 0.84
N LEU A 79 26.63 -5.59 0.37
CA LEU A 79 25.83 -6.62 1.02
C LEU A 79 25.78 -7.87 0.15
N ARG A 80 26.09 -9.03 0.75
CA ARG A 80 25.90 -10.34 0.11
C ARG A 80 25.06 -11.23 1.01
N CYS A 81 23.97 -11.79 0.49
CA CYS A 81 23.11 -12.71 1.23
C CYS A 81 23.04 -14.05 0.51
N SER A 82 23.27 -15.15 1.22
CA SER A 82 23.30 -16.52 0.67
C SER A 82 24.20 -16.66 -0.58
N GLY A 83 25.31 -15.91 -0.63
CA GLY A 83 26.25 -15.89 -1.74
C GLY A 83 25.93 -14.89 -2.86
N THR A 84 24.72 -14.33 -2.92
CA THR A 84 24.29 -13.36 -3.94
C THR A 84 24.52 -11.92 -3.48
N THR A 85 25.04 -11.05 -4.36
CA THR A 85 25.19 -9.61 -4.11
C THR A 85 23.82 -8.91 -4.16
N VAL A 86 23.53 -8.10 -3.15
CA VAL A 86 22.29 -7.33 -3.02
C VAL A 86 22.58 -5.89 -3.39
N SER A 87 21.78 -5.31 -4.27
CA SER A 87 21.95 -3.92 -4.68
C SER A 87 21.60 -2.97 -3.53
N LEU A 88 22.54 -2.07 -3.21
CA LEU A 88 22.37 -0.95 -2.29
C LEU A 88 22.37 0.35 -3.09
N GLY A 89 21.64 1.36 -2.62
CA GLY A 89 21.79 2.73 -3.10
C GLY A 89 23.07 3.37 -2.55
N SER A 90 23.39 4.56 -3.05
CA SER A 90 24.59 5.30 -2.63
C SER A 90 24.60 5.53 -1.11
N PRO A 91 25.70 5.21 -0.40
CA PRO A 91 25.83 5.51 1.01
C PRO A 91 25.70 7.01 1.29
N VAL A 92 24.96 7.37 2.33
CA VAL A 92 24.78 8.75 2.79
C VAL A 92 25.39 8.88 4.19
N VAL A 93 26.30 9.83 4.37
CA VAL A 93 26.87 10.19 5.67
C VAL A 93 25.93 11.15 6.37
N ALA A 94 25.60 10.87 7.63
CA ALA A 94 24.72 11.70 8.43
C ALA A 94 25.44 12.97 8.94
N VAL A 95 24.67 13.89 9.52
CA VAL A 95 25.17 15.19 10.02
C VAL A 95 26.19 15.03 11.17
N ASP A 96 26.15 13.90 11.88
CA ASP A 96 27.13 13.57 12.93
C ASP A 96 28.52 13.22 12.37
N THR A 97 28.66 13.07 11.05
CA THR A 97 29.88 12.65 10.34
C THR A 97 30.43 11.30 10.79
N GLN A 98 29.65 10.46 11.47
CA GLN A 98 30.08 9.13 11.95
C GLN A 98 29.13 8.02 11.54
N THR A 99 27.87 8.37 11.28
CA THR A 99 26.84 7.43 10.87
C THR A 99 26.71 7.41 9.35
N VAL A 100 26.78 6.21 8.78
CA VAL A 100 26.57 5.92 7.36
C VAL A 100 25.27 5.15 7.20
N SER A 101 24.43 5.59 6.27
CA SER A 101 23.21 4.87 5.89
C SER A 101 23.26 4.48 4.42
N ALA A 102 23.10 3.18 4.14
CA ALA A 102 23.03 2.65 2.77
C ALA A 102 21.64 2.03 2.52
N PRO A 103 20.77 2.67 1.72
CA PRO A 103 19.43 2.17 1.47
C PRO A 103 19.46 0.88 0.64
N LEU A 104 18.55 -0.05 0.91
CA LEU A 104 18.42 -1.25 0.07
C LEU A 104 17.70 -0.90 -1.23
N ALA A 105 18.30 -1.23 -2.37
CA ALA A 105 17.70 -1.03 -3.70
C ALA A 105 17.00 -2.30 -4.23
N SER A 106 17.21 -3.45 -3.58
CA SER A 106 16.60 -4.73 -3.93
C SER A 106 16.36 -5.58 -2.69
N ILE A 107 15.39 -6.50 -2.75
CA ILE A 107 15.04 -7.38 -1.64
C ILE A 107 16.07 -8.53 -1.57
N PRO A 108 16.84 -8.68 -0.48
CA PRO A 108 17.81 -9.77 -0.30
C PRO A 108 17.12 -11.13 -0.14
N PRO A 109 17.74 -12.24 -0.56
CA PRO A 109 17.30 -13.61 -0.28
C PRO A 109 17.57 -14.03 1.18
N ALA A 110 16.87 -15.07 1.64
CA ALA A 110 16.96 -15.56 3.02
C ALA A 110 18.30 -16.27 3.23
N GLY A 111 18.81 -16.20 4.44
CA GLY A 111 20.02 -16.90 4.86
C GLY A 111 21.05 -15.95 5.46
N GLN A 112 22.30 -16.41 5.45
CA GLN A 112 23.40 -15.66 6.03
C GLN A 112 23.75 -14.47 5.12
N CYS A 113 23.77 -13.28 5.70
CA CYS A 113 24.15 -12.04 5.05
C CYS A 113 25.47 -11.54 5.60
N THR A 114 26.37 -11.15 4.71
CA THR A 114 27.69 -10.58 5.00
C THR A 114 27.70 -9.15 4.49
N VAL A 115 27.99 -8.22 5.41
CA VAL A 115 28.21 -6.82 5.11
C VAL A 115 29.71 -6.59 5.07
N THR A 116 30.19 -5.98 4.00
CA THR A 116 31.58 -5.55 3.85
C THR A 116 31.59 -4.05 3.64
N TRP A 117 32.40 -3.34 4.42
CA TRP A 117 32.58 -1.90 4.28
C TRP A 117 34.06 -1.57 4.09
N VAL A 118 34.31 -0.53 3.31
CA VAL A 118 35.64 -0.01 3.02
C VAL A 118 35.53 1.51 3.03
N ILE A 119 36.32 2.17 3.87
CA ILE A 119 36.48 3.63 3.84
C ILE A 119 37.78 3.93 3.09
N ASN A 120 38.91 3.48 3.63
CA ASN A 120 40.22 3.67 3.01
C ASN A 120 41.07 2.41 3.22
N ARG A 121 41.50 1.79 2.11
CA ARG A 121 42.28 0.54 2.16
C ARG A 121 43.71 0.75 2.61
N ASP A 122 44.29 1.91 2.33
CA ASP A 122 45.72 2.16 2.55
C ASP A 122 46.06 2.31 4.04
N ILE A 123 45.08 2.74 4.84
CA ILE A 123 45.17 2.86 6.30
C ILE A 123 44.46 1.72 7.05
N GLY A 124 43.97 0.68 6.34
CA GLY A 124 43.29 -0.46 6.97
C GLY A 124 41.89 -0.18 7.52
N SER A 125 41.25 0.93 7.12
CA SER A 125 39.85 1.27 7.47
C SER A 125 38.87 0.45 6.62
N LEU A 126 38.79 -0.84 6.90
CA LEU A 126 37.90 -1.79 6.25
C LEU A 126 37.45 -2.88 7.23
N GLY A 127 36.28 -3.46 6.99
CA GLY A 127 35.77 -4.51 7.87
C GLY A 127 34.61 -5.29 7.29
N THR A 128 34.27 -6.37 7.98
CA THR A 128 33.16 -7.25 7.62
C THR A 128 32.47 -7.78 8.86
N PHE A 129 31.16 -7.95 8.77
CA PHE A 129 30.38 -8.64 9.77
C PHE A 129 29.24 -9.42 9.12
N ASN A 130 28.73 -10.42 9.85
CA ASN A 130 27.64 -11.27 9.39
C ASN A 130 26.39 -11.02 10.22
N PHE A 131 25.22 -11.19 9.61
CA PHE A 131 23.94 -11.34 10.29
C PHE A 131 23.12 -12.41 9.56
N THR A 132 22.11 -12.97 10.21
CA THR A 132 21.24 -13.96 9.58
C THR A 132 19.92 -13.30 9.25
N LEU A 133 19.53 -13.31 7.97
CA LEU A 133 18.23 -12.85 7.52
C LEU A 133 17.29 -14.05 7.38
N LEU A 134 16.38 -14.18 8.32
CA LEU A 134 15.24 -15.07 8.17
C LEU A 134 14.18 -14.27 7.39
N ILE A 135 14.03 -14.53 6.09
CA ILE A 135 12.87 -14.01 5.38
C ILE A 135 11.66 -14.77 5.89
N THR A 136 11.01 -14.21 6.89
CA THR A 136 9.56 -14.12 6.76
C THR A 136 9.34 -12.96 5.81
N THR A 137 8.82 -13.22 4.61
CA THR A 137 8.09 -12.18 3.90
C THR A 137 7.02 -11.77 4.88
N GLN A 138 7.26 -10.71 5.65
CA GLN A 138 6.32 -10.25 6.63
C GLN A 138 5.14 -9.70 5.84
N THR A 139 4.19 -10.58 5.54
CA THR A 139 2.82 -10.20 5.26
C THR A 139 2.24 -9.46 6.45
N THR A 140 2.88 -9.51 7.63
CA THR A 140 2.34 -8.99 8.86
C THR A 140 3.26 -7.99 9.54
N LEU A 141 2.70 -6.95 10.18
CA LEU A 141 3.45 -6.05 11.05
C LEU A 141 3.76 -6.74 12.39
N ALA A 142 4.88 -6.37 13.04
CA ALA A 142 5.10 -6.73 14.43
C ALA A 142 3.97 -6.14 15.29
N ALA A 143 3.41 -6.94 16.19
CA ALA A 143 2.37 -6.48 17.10
C ALA A 143 2.93 -5.41 18.04
N ASN A 144 2.51 -4.16 17.87
CA ASN A 144 2.52 -3.22 18.98
C ASN A 144 1.33 -3.58 19.86
N LEU A 145 1.58 -4.12 21.05
CA LEU A 145 0.55 -4.50 22.03
C LEU A 145 -0.21 -3.30 22.63
N ASP A 146 -0.13 -2.13 22.00
CA ASP A 146 -0.83 -0.94 22.47
C ASP A 146 -2.20 -0.88 21.80
N THR A 147 -3.19 -1.43 22.49
CA THR A 147 -4.60 -1.33 22.13
C THR A 147 -5.04 0.12 22.33
N THR A 148 -4.95 0.95 21.30
CA THR A 148 -5.54 2.29 21.34
C THR A 148 -6.95 2.20 20.76
N ASP A 149 -7.96 2.26 21.62
CA ASP A 149 -9.34 2.47 21.19
C ASP A 149 -9.46 3.89 20.64
N THR A 150 -9.81 4.02 19.36
CA THR A 150 -10.10 5.32 18.76
C THR A 150 -11.58 5.37 18.37
N THR A 151 -12.27 6.43 18.81
CA THR A 151 -13.67 6.64 18.46
C THR A 151 -13.78 7.55 17.24
N VAL A 152 -14.17 6.99 16.09
CA VAL A 152 -14.49 7.78 14.89
C VAL A 152 -15.99 7.65 14.64
N VAL A 153 -16.75 8.74 14.83
CA VAL A 153 -18.21 8.79 14.55
C VAL A 153 -18.99 7.68 15.31
N GLY A 154 -18.68 7.47 16.60
CA GLY A 154 -19.36 6.47 17.43
C GLY A 154 -18.92 5.01 17.21
N GLU A 155 -17.98 4.76 16.30
CA GLU A 155 -17.32 3.48 16.09
C GLU A 155 -16.13 3.38 17.06
N ILE A 156 -16.15 2.46 18.03
CA ILE A 156 -14.95 2.10 18.80
C ILE A 156 -14.12 1.18 17.90
N ILE A 157 -13.08 1.74 17.29
CA ILE A 157 -12.09 0.97 16.55
C ILE A 157 -11.03 0.53 17.56
N SER A 158 -11.16 -0.70 18.05
CA SER A 158 -10.08 -1.35 18.78
C SER A 158 -9.00 -1.73 17.78
N ILE A 159 -7.96 -0.90 17.68
CA ILE A 159 -6.77 -1.22 16.88
C ILE A 159 -5.99 -2.27 17.65
N THR A 160 -6.38 -3.53 17.49
CA THR A 160 -5.47 -4.63 17.83
C THR A 160 -4.46 -4.67 16.70
N ALA A 161 -3.20 -4.34 16.97
CA ALA A 161 -2.10 -4.61 16.04
C ALA A 161 -1.85 -6.13 15.98
N ALA A 162 -2.85 -6.89 15.56
CA ALA A 162 -2.63 -8.25 15.13
C ALA A 162 -1.75 -8.18 13.88
N PRO A 163 -0.88 -9.17 13.66
CA PRO A 163 -0.11 -9.27 12.43
C PRO A 163 -1.08 -9.43 11.23
N GLU A 164 -1.60 -8.33 10.67
CA GLU A 164 -2.55 -8.38 9.54
C GLU A 164 -1.78 -8.52 8.21
N PRO A 165 -2.20 -9.44 7.31
CA PRO A 165 -1.69 -9.50 5.95
C PRO A 165 -1.79 -8.13 5.26
N ARG A 166 -0.69 -7.66 4.62
CA ARG A 166 -0.56 -6.43 3.80
C ARG A 166 -1.49 -6.36 2.57
N LEU A 167 -2.57 -7.13 2.56
CA LEU A 167 -3.57 -7.17 1.50
C LEU A 167 -4.66 -6.09 1.69
N GLY A 168 -4.56 -5.21 2.69
CA GLY A 168 -5.56 -4.17 2.94
C GLY A 168 -5.78 -3.20 1.76
N LEU A 169 -4.70 -2.71 1.15
CA LEU A 169 -4.79 -1.83 -0.04
C LEU A 169 -5.40 -2.57 -1.23
N LEU A 170 -4.93 -3.78 -1.50
CA LEU A 170 -5.44 -4.61 -2.59
C LEU A 170 -6.94 -4.92 -2.39
N LEU A 171 -7.32 -5.31 -1.17
CA LEU A 171 -8.71 -5.59 -0.81
C LEU A 171 -9.58 -4.35 -0.96
N GLY A 172 -9.09 -3.18 -0.55
CA GLY A 172 -9.78 -1.90 -0.74
C GLY A 172 -10.04 -1.61 -2.22
N LEU A 173 -9.01 -1.72 -3.07
CA LEU A 173 -9.15 -1.51 -4.51
C LEU A 173 -10.09 -2.52 -5.16
N LEU A 174 -9.97 -3.81 -4.79
CA LEU A 174 -10.85 -4.87 -5.30
C LEU A 174 -12.31 -4.62 -4.93
N ARG A 175 -12.60 -4.14 -3.72
CA ARG A 175 -13.96 -3.76 -3.30
C ARG A 175 -14.51 -2.59 -4.11
N ILE A 176 -13.69 -1.60 -4.45
CA ILE A 176 -14.12 -0.48 -5.31
C ILE A 176 -14.43 -0.99 -6.72
N LEU A 177 -13.55 -1.80 -7.31
CA LEU A 177 -13.75 -2.37 -8.64
C LEU A 177 -14.99 -3.26 -8.68
N GLU A 178 -15.14 -4.14 -7.69
CA GLU A 178 -16.31 -5.02 -7.55
C GLU A 178 -17.61 -4.23 -7.43
N TYR A 179 -17.64 -3.20 -6.60
CA TYR A 179 -18.79 -2.32 -6.47
C TYR A 179 -19.17 -1.64 -7.80
N LEU A 180 -18.19 -1.13 -8.54
CA LEU A 180 -18.41 -0.49 -9.84
C LEU A 180 -18.96 -1.48 -10.88
N PHE A 181 -18.39 -2.68 -10.98
CA PHE A 181 -18.89 -3.67 -11.94
C PHE A 181 -20.28 -4.19 -11.58
N VAL A 182 -20.57 -4.41 -10.29
CA VAL A 182 -21.92 -4.78 -9.86
C VAL A 182 -22.90 -3.65 -10.09
N ALA A 183 -22.51 -2.38 -9.87
CA ALA A 183 -23.34 -1.24 -10.23
C ALA A 183 -23.64 -1.23 -11.74
N CYS A 184 -22.66 -1.49 -12.61
CA CYS A 184 -22.91 -1.60 -14.05
C CYS A 184 -23.92 -2.70 -14.43
N VAL A 185 -23.89 -3.84 -13.74
CA VAL A 185 -24.83 -4.95 -14.00
C VAL A 185 -26.23 -4.61 -13.48
N VAL A 186 -26.32 -4.26 -12.20
CA VAL A 186 -27.60 -4.04 -11.52
C VAL A 186 -28.25 -2.74 -11.98
N GLY A 187 -27.48 -1.65 -12.03
CA GLY A 187 -27.91 -0.35 -12.53
C GLY A 187 -28.28 -0.40 -14.00
N GLY A 188 -27.44 -1.03 -14.84
CA GLY A 188 -27.75 -1.20 -16.26
C GLY A 188 -29.05 -1.98 -16.52
N LEU A 189 -29.32 -3.03 -15.75
CA LEU A 189 -30.56 -3.79 -15.84
C LEU A 189 -31.77 -3.00 -15.34
N LEU A 190 -31.65 -2.27 -14.22
CA LEU A 190 -32.74 -1.43 -13.70
C LEU A 190 -33.01 -0.23 -14.63
N TYR A 191 -31.99 0.31 -15.28
CA TYR A 191 -32.13 1.36 -16.28
C TYR A 191 -32.93 0.88 -17.49
N ILE A 192 -32.74 -0.36 -17.94
CA ILE A 192 -33.57 -0.97 -19.00
C ILE A 192 -35.04 -1.01 -18.57
N VAL A 193 -35.34 -1.34 -17.30
CA VAL A 193 -36.73 -1.36 -16.81
C VAL A 193 -37.36 0.02 -16.78
N ILE A 194 -36.64 1.02 -16.30
CA ILE A 194 -37.22 2.32 -15.92
C ILE A 194 -37.12 3.35 -17.05
N GLY A 195 -35.97 3.42 -17.71
CA GLY A 195 -35.64 4.52 -18.64
C GLY A 195 -35.49 4.09 -20.08
N TRP A 196 -35.09 2.85 -20.35
CA TRP A 196 -34.80 2.39 -21.72
C TRP A 196 -35.16 0.92 -22.00
N PRO A 197 -36.47 0.60 -22.12
CA PRO A 197 -36.93 -0.78 -22.34
C PRO A 197 -36.40 -1.43 -23.61
N GLU A 198 -36.22 -0.67 -24.68
CA GLU A 198 -35.65 -1.13 -25.96
C GLU A 198 -34.14 -1.47 -25.85
N GLY A 199 -33.49 -1.08 -24.75
CA GLY A 199 -32.04 -1.18 -24.59
C GLY A 199 -31.48 -2.60 -24.73
N PHE A 200 -32.28 -3.63 -24.43
CA PHE A 200 -31.85 -5.03 -24.55
C PHE A 200 -31.73 -5.50 -26.00
N GLU A 201 -32.36 -4.82 -26.97
CA GLU A 201 -32.33 -5.23 -28.38
C GLU A 201 -30.97 -4.97 -29.03
N TYR A 202 -30.19 -4.05 -28.45
CA TYR A 202 -28.86 -3.71 -28.95
C TYR A 202 -27.82 -4.74 -28.49
N ASP A 203 -27.12 -5.33 -29.46
CA ASP A 203 -25.98 -6.23 -29.25
C ASP A 203 -24.92 -5.63 -28.31
N THR A 204 -24.66 -4.33 -28.44
CA THR A 204 -23.68 -3.62 -27.61
C THR A 204 -24.09 -3.65 -26.14
N THR A 205 -25.36 -3.40 -25.82
CA THR A 205 -25.89 -3.44 -24.45
C THR A 205 -25.78 -4.85 -23.87
N GLN A 206 -26.17 -5.87 -24.64
CA GLN A 206 -26.08 -7.26 -24.20
C GLN A 206 -24.62 -7.68 -23.94
N ARG A 207 -23.69 -7.28 -24.81
CA ARG A 207 -22.25 -7.53 -24.63
C ARG A 207 -21.72 -6.82 -23.39
N PHE A 208 -22.08 -5.55 -23.20
CA PHE A 208 -21.72 -4.78 -22.01
C PHE A 208 -22.17 -5.49 -20.73
N LEU A 209 -23.44 -5.88 -20.63
CA LEU A 209 -24.00 -6.58 -19.47
C LEU A 209 -23.31 -7.91 -19.18
N ARG A 210 -22.97 -8.69 -20.20
CA ARG A 210 -22.25 -9.97 -20.03
C ARG A 210 -20.81 -9.75 -19.57
N LEU A 211 -20.10 -8.78 -20.17
CA LEU A 211 -18.72 -8.46 -19.79
C LEU A 211 -18.64 -7.87 -18.38
N SER A 212 -19.54 -6.94 -18.03
CA SER A 212 -19.63 -6.39 -16.68
C SER A 212 -19.98 -7.46 -15.66
N TRP A 213 -20.83 -8.43 -16.02
CA TRP A 213 -21.13 -9.58 -15.16
C TRP A 213 -19.90 -10.45 -14.89
N PHE A 214 -19.11 -10.79 -15.92
CA PHE A 214 -17.85 -11.53 -15.71
C PHE A 214 -16.86 -10.73 -14.86
N ALA A 215 -16.73 -9.42 -15.09
CA ALA A 215 -15.86 -8.56 -14.30
C ALA A 215 -16.33 -8.43 -12.84
N ALA A 216 -17.63 -8.33 -12.60
CA ALA A 216 -18.24 -8.31 -11.27
C ALA A 216 -17.99 -9.63 -10.52
N LEU A 217 -18.24 -10.77 -11.17
CA LEU A 217 -18.02 -12.07 -10.56
C LEU A 217 -16.54 -12.34 -10.27
N GLY A 218 -15.65 -12.02 -11.22
CA GLY A 218 -14.21 -12.20 -11.07
C GLY A 218 -13.61 -11.31 -9.98
N SER A 219 -14.00 -10.05 -9.91
CA SER A 219 -13.55 -9.14 -8.84
C SER A 219 -14.09 -9.56 -7.47
N LEU A 220 -15.36 -9.94 -7.36
CA LEU A 220 -15.94 -10.43 -6.11
C LEU A 220 -15.32 -11.75 -5.66
N PHE A 221 -15.01 -12.66 -6.58
CA PHE A 221 -14.24 -13.87 -6.29
C PHE A 221 -12.90 -13.53 -5.62
N LEU A 222 -12.15 -12.56 -6.17
CA LEU A 222 -10.88 -12.12 -5.59
C LEU A 222 -11.08 -11.45 -4.23
N VAL A 223 -12.17 -10.69 -4.02
CA VAL A 223 -12.50 -10.12 -2.71
C VAL A 223 -12.71 -11.23 -1.67
N VAL A 224 -13.47 -12.28 -2.01
CA VAL A 224 -13.71 -13.42 -1.11
C VAL A 224 -12.41 -14.18 -0.81
N ALA A 225 -11.59 -14.43 -1.84
CA ALA A 225 -10.29 -15.10 -1.69
C ALA A 225 -9.31 -14.29 -0.82
N VAL A 226 -9.20 -12.98 -1.02
CA VAL A 226 -8.33 -12.14 -0.19
C VAL A 226 -8.87 -12.04 1.24
N ASN A 227 -10.19 -11.92 1.41
CA ASN A 227 -10.82 -11.86 2.73
C ASN A 227 -10.62 -13.17 3.53
N SER A 228 -10.69 -14.33 2.87
CA SER A 228 -10.44 -15.63 3.52
C SER A 228 -8.96 -15.83 3.86
N ALA A 229 -8.01 -15.44 2.99
CA ALA A 229 -6.58 -15.43 3.33
C ALA A 229 -6.28 -14.55 4.55
N ARG A 230 -6.95 -13.39 4.66
CA ARG A 230 -6.81 -12.50 5.81
C ARG A 230 -7.32 -13.13 7.11
N ALA A 231 -8.44 -13.87 7.04
CA ALA A 231 -9.05 -14.47 8.22
C ALA A 231 -8.36 -15.75 8.69
N SER A 232 -7.81 -16.54 7.78
CA SER A 232 -7.15 -17.83 8.06
C SER A 232 -5.65 -17.72 8.31
N GLY A 233 -5.00 -16.67 7.80
CA GLY A 233 -3.54 -16.57 7.77
C GLY A 233 -2.89 -17.38 6.63
N ASP A 234 -3.69 -18.01 5.76
CA ASP A 234 -3.20 -18.79 4.64
C ASP A 234 -2.63 -17.93 3.49
N SER A 235 -1.85 -18.56 2.62
CA SER A 235 -1.35 -17.89 1.40
C SER A 235 -2.49 -17.51 0.45
N PHE A 236 -2.30 -16.43 -0.31
CA PHE A 236 -3.25 -16.00 -1.35
C PHE A 236 -3.58 -17.12 -2.36
N VAL A 237 -2.58 -17.91 -2.76
CA VAL A 237 -2.80 -19.01 -3.73
C VAL A 237 -3.70 -20.09 -3.14
N ALA A 238 -3.54 -20.41 -1.85
CA ALA A 238 -4.41 -21.36 -1.16
C ALA A 238 -5.85 -20.84 -1.06
N SER A 239 -6.04 -19.53 -0.85
CA SER A 239 -7.37 -18.93 -0.72
C SER A 239 -8.13 -18.76 -2.03
N LEU A 240 -7.49 -19.00 -3.19
CA LEU A 240 -8.20 -19.15 -4.46
C LEU A 240 -9.09 -20.40 -4.49
N ASN A 241 -8.89 -21.36 -3.57
CA ASN A 241 -9.75 -22.52 -3.44
C ASN A 241 -11.05 -22.16 -2.68
N PRO A 242 -12.25 -22.30 -3.29
CA PRO A 242 -13.53 -21.97 -2.66
C PRO A 242 -13.84 -22.73 -1.37
N PHE A 243 -13.29 -23.92 -1.19
CA PHE A 243 -13.49 -24.72 0.02
C PHE A 243 -12.87 -24.09 1.28
N THR A 244 -11.91 -23.16 1.11
CA THR A 244 -11.30 -22.44 2.23
C THR A 244 -12.18 -21.32 2.78
N TRP A 245 -13.22 -20.90 2.05
CA TRP A 245 -14.02 -19.72 2.42
C TRP A 245 -15.07 -20.02 3.48
N PHE A 246 -15.39 -21.29 3.75
CA PHE A 246 -16.45 -21.68 4.67
C PHE A 246 -16.21 -21.20 6.11
N GLY A 247 -14.96 -20.94 6.50
CA GLY A 247 -14.66 -20.27 7.77
C GLY A 247 -15.33 -18.90 7.92
N GLY A 248 -15.65 -18.22 6.82
CA GLY A 248 -16.38 -16.95 6.82
C GLY A 248 -17.81 -17.05 7.35
N LEU A 249 -18.42 -18.25 7.33
CA LEU A 249 -19.75 -18.48 7.88
C LEU A 249 -19.81 -18.32 9.41
N ASN A 250 -18.67 -18.30 10.09
CA ASN A 250 -18.57 -18.06 11.54
C ASN A 250 -18.72 -16.58 11.91
N SER A 251 -18.86 -15.68 10.93
CA SER A 251 -18.96 -14.24 11.15
C SER A 251 -20.11 -13.64 10.33
N ALA A 252 -20.83 -12.69 10.90
CA ALA A 252 -21.97 -12.07 10.22
C ALA A 252 -21.55 -11.35 8.92
N GLY A 253 -20.42 -10.63 8.95
CA GLY A 253 -19.86 -9.99 7.75
C GLY A 253 -19.41 -10.99 6.68
N GLY A 254 -18.83 -12.12 7.07
CA GLY A 254 -18.46 -13.19 6.14
C GLY A 254 -19.68 -13.88 5.51
N ILE A 255 -20.76 -14.10 6.27
CA ILE A 255 -22.05 -14.59 5.75
C ILE A 255 -22.58 -13.63 4.68
N VAL A 256 -22.63 -12.33 4.94
CA VAL A 256 -23.11 -11.32 3.98
C VAL A 256 -22.26 -11.32 2.71
N LEU A 257 -20.94 -11.44 2.84
CA LEU A 257 -20.03 -11.49 1.69
C LEU A 257 -20.27 -12.73 0.81
N LEU A 258 -20.42 -13.91 1.43
CA LEU A 258 -20.71 -15.15 0.70
C LEU A 258 -22.11 -15.13 0.08
N LEU A 259 -23.11 -14.58 0.78
CA LEU A 259 -24.44 -14.34 0.24
C LEU A 259 -24.37 -13.45 -1.00
N ARG A 260 -23.64 -12.33 -0.93
CA ARG A 260 -23.44 -11.43 -2.07
C ARG A 260 -22.81 -12.17 -3.25
N PHE A 261 -21.79 -12.99 -3.01
CA PHE A 261 -21.14 -13.77 -4.07
C PHE A 261 -22.15 -14.65 -4.82
N VAL A 262 -22.98 -15.39 -4.08
CA VAL A 262 -24.03 -16.23 -4.68
C VAL A 262 -25.07 -15.38 -5.41
N LEU A 263 -25.50 -14.26 -4.83
CA LEU A 263 -26.49 -13.38 -5.45
C LEU A 263 -25.97 -12.74 -6.75
N VAL A 264 -24.74 -12.23 -6.76
CA VAL A 264 -24.10 -11.68 -7.96
C VAL A 264 -23.95 -12.77 -9.03
N ALA A 265 -23.53 -13.98 -8.66
CA ALA A 265 -23.47 -15.10 -9.61
C ALA A 265 -24.85 -15.39 -10.24
N GLY A 266 -25.93 -15.39 -9.44
CA GLY A 266 -27.28 -15.62 -9.95
C GLY A 266 -27.83 -14.50 -10.86
N THR A 267 -27.25 -13.29 -10.84
CA THR A 267 -27.62 -12.23 -11.82
C THR A 267 -27.31 -12.63 -13.26
N ALA A 268 -26.53 -13.69 -13.51
CA ALA A 268 -26.32 -14.27 -14.83
C ALA A 268 -27.65 -14.54 -15.56
N ALA A 269 -28.67 -15.00 -14.83
CA ALA A 269 -29.96 -15.36 -15.40
C ALA A 269 -30.64 -14.18 -16.12
N VAL A 270 -30.39 -12.95 -15.66
CA VAL A 270 -30.91 -11.71 -16.25
C VAL A 270 -29.87 -10.98 -17.09
N ALA A 271 -28.57 -11.05 -16.76
CA ALA A 271 -27.53 -10.41 -17.56
C ALA A 271 -27.35 -11.07 -18.95
N PHE A 272 -27.52 -12.39 -19.05
CA PHE A 272 -27.40 -13.11 -20.34
C PHE A 272 -28.68 -13.10 -21.17
N ALA A 273 -29.83 -12.92 -20.52
CA ALA A 273 -31.14 -12.80 -21.15
C ALA A 273 -31.91 -11.58 -20.59
N PRO A 274 -31.49 -10.34 -20.91
CA PRO A 274 -32.04 -9.14 -20.28
C PRO A 274 -33.54 -8.95 -20.50
N ARG A 275 -34.10 -9.50 -21.59
CA ARG A 275 -35.54 -9.49 -21.86
C ARG A 275 -36.40 -10.03 -20.69
N ARG A 276 -35.85 -10.95 -19.88
CA ARG A 276 -36.55 -11.49 -18.70
C ARG A 276 -36.91 -10.42 -17.67
N ILE A 277 -36.21 -9.30 -17.64
CA ILE A 277 -36.53 -8.21 -16.70
C ILE A 277 -37.77 -7.40 -17.11
N LEU A 278 -38.22 -7.54 -18.37
CA LEU A 278 -39.38 -6.84 -18.91
C LEU A 278 -40.61 -7.74 -19.08
N GLN A 279 -40.42 -9.06 -18.98
CA GLN A 279 -41.52 -10.03 -19.09
C GLN A 279 -42.43 -9.94 -17.87
N PRO A 280 -43.77 -9.85 -18.03
CA PRO A 280 -44.70 -9.69 -16.92
C PRO A 280 -44.56 -10.78 -15.84
N GLU A 281 -44.20 -12.00 -16.23
CA GLU A 281 -44.08 -13.15 -15.33
C GLU A 281 -42.83 -13.08 -14.46
N THR A 282 -41.76 -12.44 -14.94
CA THR A 282 -40.44 -12.44 -14.30
C THR A 282 -39.94 -11.06 -13.88
N GLN A 283 -40.62 -9.98 -14.27
CA GLN A 283 -40.21 -8.61 -14.00
C GLN A 283 -40.10 -8.31 -12.51
N VAL A 284 -41.18 -8.51 -11.74
CA VAL A 284 -41.19 -8.24 -10.29
C VAL A 284 -40.12 -9.06 -9.54
N PRO A 285 -40.04 -10.40 -9.69
CA PRO A 285 -39.02 -11.17 -8.99
C PRO A 285 -37.60 -10.81 -9.44
N ALA A 286 -37.37 -10.46 -10.72
CA ALA A 286 -36.07 -10.01 -11.19
C ALA A 286 -35.65 -8.66 -10.56
N ILE A 287 -36.56 -7.68 -10.48
CA ILE A 287 -36.28 -6.39 -9.83
C ILE A 287 -35.99 -6.59 -8.33
N LEU A 288 -36.80 -7.38 -7.64
CA LEU A 288 -36.58 -7.69 -6.23
C LEU A 288 -35.22 -8.37 -6.00
N TYR A 289 -34.83 -9.29 -6.88
CA TYR A 289 -33.53 -9.95 -6.83
C TYR A 289 -32.38 -8.96 -7.00
N LEU A 290 -32.47 -8.05 -7.97
CA LEU A 290 -31.48 -7.00 -8.20
C LEU A 290 -31.35 -6.03 -7.01
N LEU A 291 -32.48 -5.63 -6.41
CA LEU A 291 -32.48 -4.82 -5.20
C LEU A 291 -31.90 -5.58 -4.00
N ALA A 292 -32.13 -6.89 -3.91
CA ALA A 292 -31.52 -7.73 -2.87
C ALA A 292 -29.99 -7.81 -3.02
N VAL A 293 -29.47 -7.96 -4.26
CA VAL A 293 -28.03 -7.91 -4.55
C VAL A 293 -27.45 -6.58 -4.04
N ALA A 294 -28.04 -5.46 -4.45
CA ALA A 294 -27.58 -4.12 -4.04
C ALA A 294 -27.71 -3.88 -2.52
N ALA A 295 -28.75 -4.42 -1.87
CA ALA A 295 -28.95 -4.29 -0.43
C ALA A 295 -27.80 -4.92 0.38
N THR A 296 -27.15 -5.98 -0.12
CA THR A 296 -26.02 -6.60 0.57
C THR A 296 -24.85 -5.64 0.80
N TYR A 297 -24.70 -4.57 0.01
CA TYR A 297 -23.66 -3.55 0.21
C TYR A 297 -23.93 -2.68 1.43
N GLY A 298 -25.20 -2.38 1.72
CA GLY A 298 -25.62 -1.72 2.96
C GLY A 298 -25.35 -2.56 4.21
N LEU A 299 -25.19 -3.88 4.03
CA LEU A 299 -24.90 -4.84 5.10
C LEU A 299 -23.41 -5.16 5.25
N THR A 300 -22.50 -4.48 4.55
CA THR A 300 -21.05 -4.76 4.60
C THR A 300 -20.46 -4.62 6.01
N ARG A 301 -21.10 -3.84 6.88
CA ARG A 301 -20.69 -3.60 8.28
C ARG A 301 -21.46 -4.43 9.31
N VAL A 302 -22.20 -5.45 8.87
CA VAL A 302 -22.92 -6.35 9.78
C VAL A 302 -21.91 -7.10 10.67
N GLY A 303 -22.18 -7.14 11.98
CA GLY A 303 -21.29 -7.70 12.99
C GLY A 303 -20.41 -6.66 13.69
N GLN A 304 -20.46 -5.39 13.28
CA GLN A 304 -19.87 -4.27 14.02
C GLN A 304 -20.88 -3.68 15.02
N ASN A 305 -20.40 -2.98 16.05
CA ASN A 305 -21.24 -2.33 17.06
C ASN A 305 -21.85 -1.02 16.50
N LEU A 306 -22.85 -1.16 15.62
CA LEU A 306 -23.51 -0.04 14.94
C LEU A 306 -25.02 -0.04 15.22
N PRO A 307 -25.66 1.14 15.30
CA PRO A 307 -27.12 1.23 15.40
C PRO A 307 -27.81 0.58 14.20
N VAL A 308 -28.92 -0.14 14.41
CA VAL A 308 -29.66 -0.82 13.33
C VAL A 308 -30.02 0.11 12.17
N PHE A 309 -30.32 1.37 12.47
CA PHE A 309 -30.65 2.40 11.48
C PHE A 309 -29.55 2.65 10.45
N THR A 310 -28.27 2.44 10.77
CA THR A 310 -27.17 2.64 9.82
C THR A 310 -27.23 1.63 8.67
N TYR A 311 -27.71 0.41 8.93
CA TYR A 311 -27.89 -0.60 7.89
C TYR A 311 -29.01 -0.22 6.93
N ILE A 312 -30.11 0.35 7.45
CA ILE A 312 -31.24 0.82 6.63
C ILE A 312 -30.78 1.94 5.70
N ILE A 313 -30.10 2.96 6.22
CA ILE A 313 -29.52 4.04 5.40
C ILE A 313 -28.53 3.46 4.39
N GLY A 314 -27.67 2.52 4.80
CA GLY A 314 -26.71 1.88 3.92
C GLY A 314 -27.36 1.17 2.73
N ILE A 315 -28.51 0.51 2.94
CA ILE A 315 -29.28 -0.14 1.87
C ILE A 315 -29.84 0.90 0.90
N PHE A 316 -30.50 1.94 1.40
CA PHE A 316 -31.03 3.01 0.54
C PHE A 316 -29.93 3.73 -0.22
N HIS A 317 -28.78 3.96 0.42
CA HIS A 317 -27.61 4.53 -0.24
C HIS A 317 -27.11 3.62 -1.37
N ALA A 318 -26.97 2.32 -1.12
CA ALA A 318 -26.54 1.37 -2.15
C ALA A 318 -27.52 1.32 -3.33
N TRP A 319 -28.84 1.30 -3.08
CA TRP A 319 -29.86 1.40 -4.13
C TRP A 319 -29.75 2.69 -4.93
N GLY A 320 -29.59 3.83 -4.24
CA GLY A 320 -29.45 5.13 -4.88
C GLY A 320 -28.21 5.21 -5.78
N ILE A 321 -27.07 4.73 -5.30
CA ILE A 321 -25.82 4.76 -6.07
C ILE A 321 -25.88 3.83 -7.28
N VAL A 322 -26.41 2.62 -7.12
CA VAL A 322 -26.53 1.66 -8.24
C VAL A 322 -27.50 2.15 -9.31
N LEU A 323 -28.53 2.94 -8.95
CA LEU A 323 -29.42 3.57 -9.93
C LEU A 323 -28.81 4.82 -10.59
N TRP A 324 -27.86 5.47 -9.92
CA TRP A 324 -27.25 6.72 -10.40
C TRP A 324 -26.06 6.50 -11.34
N LEU A 325 -25.25 5.46 -11.08
CA LEU A 325 -24.10 5.04 -11.89
C LEU A 325 -24.52 4.29 -13.15
#